data_AF-A0A1Y1MYB0-F1
#
_entry.id   AF-A0A1Y1MYB0-F1
#
_cell.length_a   1.000
_cell.length_b   1.000
_cell.length_c   1.000
_cell.angle_alpha   90.00
_cell.angle_beta   90.00
_cell.angle_gamma   90.00
#
_symmetry.space_group_name_H-M   'P 1'
#
loop_
_entity.id
_entity.type
_entity.pdbx_description
1 polymer ?
#
loop_
_entity_poly.entity_id
_entity_poly.type
_entity_poly.pdbx_seq_one_letter_code
_entity_poly.pdbx_strand_id
1 'polypeptide(L)'
;MYEFLKNDVKDWIQNLTGMEFVNISATCSLYTHTDYLLVHDDLQGSRAIAFVLYFSGPASWKTESGGALQLFEMDFVGEPSDVVRSIYPRNNQFVFFPVSTNSYHQVGKGFKFVV
;
A
#
# COMPACT_ATOMS: atom_id res chain seq x y z
N MET A 1 10.42 -0.10 -15.05
CA MET A 1 9.46 -0.19 -13.92
C MET A 1 8.43 0.92 -14.00
N TYR A 2 8.80 2.20 -13.93
CA TYR A 2 7.83 3.30 -14.02
C TYR A 2 6.94 3.25 -15.28
N GLU A 3 7.51 3.02 -16.46
CA GLU A 3 6.72 2.88 -17.70
C GLU A 3 5.74 1.71 -17.65
N PHE A 4 6.11 0.59 -17.02
CA PHE A 4 5.20 -0.54 -16.81
C PHE A 4 4.04 -0.16 -15.88
N LEU A 5 4.33 0.60 -14.81
CA LEU A 5 3.27 1.10 -13.92
C LEU A 5 2.35 2.09 -14.66
N LYS A 6 2.94 3.02 -15.43
CA LYS A 6 2.24 4.12 -16.10
C LYS A 6 1.34 3.66 -17.24
N ASN A 7 1.77 2.65 -17.98
CA ASN A 7 1.07 2.18 -19.17
C ASN A 7 0.28 0.92 -18.81
N ASP A 8 0.95 -0.21 -18.57
CA ASP A 8 0.30 -1.51 -18.41
C ASP A 8 -0.56 -1.60 -17.15
N VAL A 9 -0.02 -1.25 -15.97
CA VAL A 9 -0.75 -1.38 -14.70
C VAL A 9 -1.87 -0.36 -14.60
N LYS A 10 -1.63 0.88 -15.03
CA LYS A 10 -2.67 1.92 -15.06
C LYS A 10 -3.86 1.47 -15.91
N ASP A 11 -3.60 1.03 -17.15
CA ASP A 11 -4.67 0.60 -18.06
C ASP A 11 -5.41 -0.63 -17.51
N TRP A 12 -4.68 -1.56 -16.90
CA TRP A 12 -5.27 -2.71 -16.21
C TRP A 12 -6.21 -2.30 -15.06
N ILE A 13 -5.81 -1.37 -14.19
CA ILE A 13 -6.66 -0.89 -13.09
C ILE A 13 -7.86 -0.10 -13.63
N GLN A 14 -7.69 0.74 -14.65
CA GLN A 14 -8.81 1.44 -15.28
C GLN A 14 -9.87 0.46 -15.78
N ASN A 15 -9.45 -0.59 -16.50
CA ASN A 15 -10.34 -1.63 -17.00
C ASN A 15 -11.05 -2.40 -15.86
N LEU A 16 -10.35 -2.69 -14.76
CA LEU A 16 -10.93 -3.39 -13.62
C LEU A 16 -11.92 -2.55 -12.81
N THR A 17 -11.66 -1.25 -12.69
CA THR A 17 -12.43 -0.36 -11.80
C THR A 17 -13.49 0.46 -12.51
N GLY A 18 -13.39 0.60 -13.84
CA GLY A 18 -14.22 1.51 -14.62
C GLY A 18 -13.90 2.99 -14.42
N MET A 19 -12.80 3.31 -13.72
CA MET A 19 -12.33 4.67 -13.53
C MET A 19 -11.34 5.07 -14.62
N GLU A 20 -11.24 6.38 -14.90
CA GLU A 20 -10.22 6.94 -15.78
C GLU A 20 -9.15 7.67 -14.96
N PHE A 21 -7.87 7.37 -15.23
CA PHE A 21 -6.74 8.00 -14.54
C PHE A 21 -5.86 8.78 -15.52
N VAL A 22 -5.64 10.06 -15.20
CA VAL A 22 -4.79 10.95 -16.00
C VAL A 22 -3.32 10.68 -15.73
N ASN A 23 -2.96 10.55 -14.45
CA ASN A 23 -1.57 10.51 -13.99
C ASN A 23 -1.31 9.30 -13.10
N ILE A 24 -0.05 8.88 -13.08
CA ILE A 24 0.50 8.00 -12.05
C ILE A 24 1.57 8.76 -11.28
N SER A 25 1.67 8.53 -9.98
CA SER A 25 2.77 8.98 -9.15
C SER A 25 3.32 7.78 -8.41
N ALA A 26 4.64 7.63 -8.40
CA ALA A 26 5.31 6.51 -7.74
C ALA A 26 6.57 7.02 -7.06
N THR A 27 6.80 6.53 -5.84
CA THR A 27 8.04 6.68 -5.09
C THR A 27 8.63 5.30 -4.84
N CYS A 28 9.88 5.25 -4.41
CA CYS A 28 10.54 4.02 -3.98
C CYS A 28 11.09 4.25 -2.58
N SER A 29 10.72 3.39 -1.64
CA SER A 29 11.07 3.52 -0.23
C SER A 29 11.72 2.24 0.27
N LEU A 30 12.91 2.35 0.87
CA LEU A 30 13.54 1.25 1.59
C LEU A 30 13.23 1.41 3.07
N TYR A 31 12.39 0.53 3.59
CA TYR A 31 12.23 0.34 5.03
C TYR A 31 13.36 -0.55 5.51
N THR A 32 13.87 -0.33 6.71
CA THR A 32 14.92 -1.08 7.40
C THR A 32 14.54 -1.26 8.87
N HIS A 33 15.47 -1.72 9.70
CA HIS A 33 15.18 -1.97 11.11
C HIS A 33 14.68 -0.69 11.79
N THR A 34 13.55 -0.81 12.47
CA THR A 34 12.85 0.27 13.19
C THR A 34 12.04 1.25 12.35
N ASP A 35 12.10 1.19 11.03
CA ASP A 35 11.28 2.03 10.18
C ASP A 35 9.80 1.60 10.26
N TYR A 36 8.91 2.58 10.19
CA TYR A 36 7.45 2.42 10.18
C TYR A 36 6.81 3.61 9.47
N LEU A 37 5.55 3.44 9.07
CA LEU A 37 4.68 4.52 8.62
C LEU A 37 3.40 4.44 9.45
N LEU A 38 3.08 5.49 10.21
CA LEU A 38 1.93 5.51 11.10
C LEU A 38 0.61 5.57 10.31
N VAL A 39 -0.49 5.34 11.02
CA VAL A 39 -1.85 5.31 10.46
C VAL A 39 -2.17 6.61 9.69
N HIS A 40 -2.68 6.45 8.47
CA HIS A 40 -3.15 7.51 7.58
C HIS A 40 -4.12 6.92 6.54
N ASP A 41 -4.83 7.77 5.79
CA ASP A 41 -5.88 7.38 4.83
C ASP A 41 -5.52 7.60 3.35
N ASP A 42 -4.35 8.18 3.08
CA ASP A 42 -3.88 8.62 1.75
C ASP A 42 -4.77 9.66 1.05
N LEU A 43 -5.70 10.31 1.76
CA LEU A 43 -6.56 11.36 1.23
C LEU A 43 -5.76 12.65 0.95
N GLN A 44 -5.20 12.71 -0.26
CA GLN A 44 -4.47 13.87 -0.73
C GLN A 44 -4.80 14.21 -2.18
N GLY A 45 -5.35 15.41 -2.38
CA GLY A 45 -5.60 15.98 -3.69
C GLY A 45 -6.51 15.12 -4.56
N SER A 46 -6.02 14.71 -5.73
CA SER A 46 -6.77 13.92 -6.71
C SER A 46 -6.41 12.43 -6.72
N ARG A 47 -5.87 11.89 -5.61
CA ARG A 47 -5.56 10.46 -5.51
C ARG A 47 -6.85 9.65 -5.45
N ALA A 48 -6.98 8.66 -6.33
CA ALA A 48 -8.16 7.78 -6.41
C ALA A 48 -7.84 6.33 -6.01
N ILE A 49 -6.65 5.84 -6.38
CA ILE A 49 -6.15 4.50 -6.03
C ILE A 49 -4.76 4.65 -5.43
N ALA A 50 -4.56 4.06 -4.25
CA ALA A 50 -3.24 3.83 -3.69
C ALA A 50 -2.76 2.43 -4.07
N PHE A 51 -1.45 2.27 -4.26
CA PHE A 51 -0.85 0.98 -4.58
C PHE A 51 0.53 0.81 -3.94
N VAL A 52 0.91 -0.45 -3.75
CA VAL A 52 2.21 -0.87 -3.21
C VAL A 52 2.72 -2.04 -4.05
N LEU A 53 3.97 -1.97 -4.50
CA LEU A 53 4.66 -3.06 -5.20
C LEU A 53 5.88 -3.50 -4.40
N TYR A 54 5.79 -4.67 -3.77
CA TYR A 54 6.83 -5.13 -2.86
C TYR A 54 8.03 -5.77 -3.57
N PHE A 55 9.23 -5.30 -3.23
CA PHE A 55 10.51 -5.96 -3.55
C PHE A 55 11.20 -6.40 -2.26
N SER A 56 10.86 -7.59 -1.78
CA SER A 56 11.43 -8.19 -0.56
C SER A 56 12.62 -9.13 -0.82
N GLY A 57 12.96 -9.39 -2.08
CA GLY A 57 13.99 -10.36 -2.47
C GLY A 57 13.48 -11.82 -2.44
N PRO A 58 14.33 -12.80 -2.79
CA PRO A 58 13.90 -14.19 -3.02
C PRO A 58 13.57 -14.97 -1.74
N ALA A 59 14.00 -14.49 -0.56
CA ALA A 59 13.69 -15.14 0.70
C ALA A 59 12.21 -14.91 1.06
N SER A 60 11.56 -15.95 1.60
CA SER A 60 10.20 -15.81 2.12
C SER A 60 10.17 -14.83 3.28
N TRP A 61 9.28 -13.84 3.21
CA TRP A 61 9.06 -12.90 4.29
C TRP A 61 8.50 -13.62 5.50
N LYS A 62 9.07 -13.37 6.67
CA LYS A 62 8.59 -13.96 7.92
C LYS A 62 7.74 -12.93 8.67
N THR A 63 6.67 -13.39 9.31
CA THR A 63 5.74 -12.47 10.00
C THR A 63 6.41 -11.77 11.18
N GLU A 64 7.37 -12.42 11.83
CA GLU A 64 8.21 -11.84 12.88
C GLU A 64 9.11 -10.69 12.37
N SER A 65 9.33 -10.58 11.06
CA SER A 65 10.06 -9.46 10.46
C SER A 65 9.23 -8.18 10.39
N GLY A 66 7.95 -8.19 10.79
CA GLY A 66 7.08 -7.02 10.77
C GLY A 66 6.86 -6.49 9.33
N GLY A 67 6.72 -5.17 9.18
CA GLY A 67 6.62 -4.53 7.87
C GLY A 67 5.29 -4.76 7.13
N ALA A 68 4.26 -5.27 7.82
CA ALA A 68 2.97 -5.53 7.22
C ALA A 68 2.26 -4.21 6.86
N LEU A 69 1.58 -4.21 5.71
CA LEU A 69 0.50 -3.25 5.46
C LEU A 69 -0.70 -3.68 6.31
N GLN A 70 -1.02 -2.89 7.32
CA GLN A 70 -2.13 -3.15 8.23
C GLN A 70 -3.28 -2.22 7.87
N LEU A 71 -4.45 -2.80 7.64
CA LEU A 71 -5.69 -2.09 7.34
C LEU A 71 -6.52 -1.99 8.60
N PHE A 72 -7.03 -0.79 8.87
CA PHE A 72 -7.87 -0.50 10.01
C PHE A 72 -9.33 -0.46 9.59
N GLU A 73 -10.22 -0.85 10.50
CA GLU A 73 -11.60 -0.42 10.41
C GLU A 73 -11.77 0.99 10.98
N MET A 74 -12.91 1.60 10.69
CA MET A 74 -13.30 2.92 11.16
C MET A 74 -14.40 2.78 12.21
N ASP A 75 -14.28 3.53 13.29
CA ASP A 75 -15.28 3.59 14.34
C ASP A 75 -16.49 4.48 13.96
N PHE A 76 -17.42 4.67 14.89
CA PHE A 76 -18.63 5.45 14.65
C PHE A 76 -18.40 6.97 14.54
N VAL A 77 -17.22 7.48 14.95
CA VAL A 77 -16.86 8.90 14.81
C VAL A 77 -15.97 9.17 13.60
N GLY A 78 -15.58 8.14 12.85
CA GLY A 78 -14.79 8.29 11.64
C GLY A 78 -13.29 8.09 11.84
N GLU A 79 -12.85 7.58 12.99
CA GLU A 79 -11.44 7.42 13.33
C GLU A 79 -11.00 5.94 13.19
N PRO A 80 -9.71 5.67 12.93
CA PRO A 80 -9.21 4.30 12.87
C PRO A 80 -9.27 3.62 14.24
N SER A 81 -9.85 2.42 14.31
CA SER A 81 -9.91 1.62 15.53
C SER A 81 -8.97 0.41 15.48
N ASP A 82 -9.46 -0.77 15.10
CA ASP A 82 -8.75 -2.03 15.16
C ASP A 82 -8.15 -2.43 13.81
N VAL A 83 -7.01 -3.12 13.86
CA VAL A 83 -6.41 -3.75 12.66
C VAL A 83 -7.25 -4.96 12.28
N VAL A 84 -8.00 -4.85 11.19
CA VAL A 84 -8.84 -5.94 10.68
C VAL A 84 -8.12 -6.85 9.68
N ARG A 85 -7.03 -6.38 9.08
CA ARG A 85 -6.24 -7.17 8.14
C ARG A 85 -4.77 -6.79 8.15
N SER A 86 -3.89 -7.79 8.12
CA SER A 86 -2.44 -7.60 7.94
C SER A 86 -1.98 -8.32 6.67
N ILE A 87 -1.34 -7.57 5.76
CA ILE A 87 -0.77 -8.10 4.52
C ILE A 87 0.75 -8.00 4.63
N TYR A 88 1.40 -9.14 4.77
CA TYR A 88 2.86 -9.20 4.84
C TYR A 88 3.48 -9.12 3.44
N PRO A 89 4.59 -8.37 3.29
CA PRO A 89 5.29 -8.25 2.01
C PRO A 89 5.65 -9.61 1.42
N ARG A 90 5.46 -9.76 0.11
CA ARG A 90 6.02 -10.87 -0.66
C ARG A 90 6.63 -10.32 -1.93
N ASN A 91 7.71 -10.93 -2.39
CA ASN A 91 8.39 -10.46 -3.58
C ASN A 91 7.47 -10.47 -4.79
N ASN A 92 7.47 -9.37 -5.55
CA ASN A 92 6.60 -9.17 -6.72
C ASN A 92 5.09 -9.22 -6.38
N GLN A 93 4.73 -8.89 -5.13
CA GLN A 93 3.33 -8.73 -4.74
C GLN A 93 2.90 -7.29 -5.00
N PHE A 94 1.83 -7.15 -5.79
CA PHE A 94 1.15 -5.89 -6.02
C PHE A 94 -0.14 -5.83 -5.19
N VAL A 95 -0.32 -4.77 -4.40
CA VAL A 95 -1.52 -4.49 -3.61
C VAL A 95 -2.03 -3.11 -3.99
N PHE A 96 -3.32 -2.94 -4.17
CA PHE A 96 -3.93 -1.64 -4.42
C PHE A 96 -5.32 -1.56 -3.78
N PHE A 97 -5.77 -0.35 -3.48
CA PHE A 97 -7.06 -0.09 -2.84
C PHE A 97 -7.55 1.33 -3.18
N PRO A 98 -8.88 1.56 -3.17
CA PRO A 98 -9.42 2.90 -3.35
C PRO A 98 -9.04 3.82 -2.19
N VAL A 99 -8.69 5.05 -2.53
CA VAL A 99 -8.49 6.13 -1.56
C VAL A 99 -9.87 6.68 -1.19
N SER A 100 -10.18 6.70 0.10
CA SER A 100 -11.45 7.17 0.62
C SER A 100 -11.29 7.63 2.07
N THR A 101 -12.35 8.16 2.68
CA THR A 101 -12.33 8.47 4.12
C THR A 101 -12.14 7.22 4.99
N ASN A 102 -12.39 6.02 4.46
CA ASN A 102 -12.29 4.75 5.16
C ASN A 102 -11.11 3.87 4.68
N SER A 103 -10.04 4.47 4.14
CA SER A 103 -8.84 3.74 3.72
C SER A 103 -7.69 3.83 4.72
N TYR A 104 -7.99 3.84 6.03
CA TYR A 104 -6.96 3.89 7.07
C TYR A 104 -6.05 2.67 7.03
N HIS A 105 -4.76 2.94 6.97
CA HIS A 105 -3.73 1.92 6.94
C HIS A 105 -2.41 2.42 7.52
N GLN A 106 -1.54 1.48 7.91
CA GLN A 106 -0.19 1.78 8.35
C GLN A 106 0.80 0.73 7.83
N VAL A 107 2.08 1.04 7.94
CA VAL A 107 3.17 0.07 7.79
C VAL A 107 3.75 -0.21 9.17
N GLY A 108 3.47 -1.40 9.68
CA GLY A 108 3.97 -1.83 10.99
C GLY A 108 5.50 -1.87 11.03
N LYS A 109 6.10 -1.58 12.19
CA LYS A 109 7.56 -1.62 12.41
C LYS A 109 8.16 -2.93 11.91
N GLY A 110 9.22 -2.86 11.10
CA GLY A 110 9.75 -4.05 10.43
C GLY A 110 11.27 -4.13 10.29
N PHE A 111 11.69 -5.20 9.62
CA PHE A 111 13.08 -5.55 9.32
C PHE A 111 13.25 -5.72 7.79
N LYS A 112 13.37 -4.58 7.11
CA LYS A 112 13.91 -4.42 5.75
C LYS A 112 13.12 -4.89 4.52
N PHE A 113 12.41 -4.00 3.83
CA PHE A 113 11.81 -4.25 2.50
C PHE A 113 11.74 -2.99 1.66
N VAL A 114 11.59 -3.14 0.34
CA VAL A 114 11.39 -2.02 -0.58
C VAL A 114 9.93 -1.98 -1.04
N VAL A 115 9.34 -0.77 -0.99
CA VAL A 115 8.02 -0.39 -1.48
C VAL A 115 8.16 0.52 -2.68
#